data_AF-A7J2Y1-F1
#
_entry.id   AF-A7J2Y1-F1
#
_cell.length_a   1.000
_cell.length_b   1.000
_cell.length_c   1.000
_cell.angle_alpha   90.00
_cell.angle_beta   90.00
_cell.angle_gamma   90.00
#
_symmetry.space_group_name_H-M   'P 1'
#
loop_
_entity.id
_entity.type
_entity.pdbx_description
1 polymer ?
#
loop_
_entity_poly.entity_id
_entity_poly.type
_entity_poly.pdbx_seq_one_letter_code
_entity_poly.pdbx_strand_id
1 'polypeptide(L)'
;QPNAMGGREVGGLANQLAVHRGFDQESIKLVSEFRQTDNLATTPGLKAVEMFEAVERGDIQVIWIMATNPVVSMPDNSFVKRALKKCPLVIVSDVTSDSDIAQYAD
;
A
#
# COMPACT_ATOMS: atom_id res chain seq x y z
N GLN A 1 6.42 -0.73 -14.46
CA GLN A 1 6.12 0.63 -13.97
C GLN A 1 7.21 1.58 -14.46
N PRO A 2 6.89 2.56 -15.33
CA PRO A 2 7.88 3.49 -15.87
C PRO A 2 8.46 4.43 -14.79
N ASN A 3 7.70 4.72 -13.73
CA ASN A 3 8.12 5.59 -12.63
C ASN A 3 8.34 4.83 -11.30
N ALA A 4 8.90 3.63 -11.34
CA ALA A 4 9.12 2.83 -10.13
C ALA A 4 10.05 3.55 -9.13
N MET A 5 11.09 4.23 -9.60
CA MET A 5 12.01 4.98 -8.73
C MET A 5 11.37 6.23 -8.15
N GLY A 6 10.65 7.03 -8.95
CA GLY A 6 9.98 8.22 -8.43
C GLY A 6 8.91 7.88 -7.38
N GLY A 7 8.20 6.75 -7.54
CA GLY A 7 7.29 6.25 -6.50
C GLY A 7 7.99 5.96 -5.17
N ARG A 8 9.21 5.40 -5.20
CA ARG A 8 10.01 5.15 -3.99
C ARG A 8 10.51 6.45 -3.36
N GLU A 9 10.96 7.38 -4.19
CA GLU A 9 11.48 8.68 -3.75
C GLU A 9 10.42 9.47 -2.97
N VAL A 10 9.14 9.37 -3.35
CA VAL A 10 8.04 10.06 -2.66
C VAL A 10 7.43 9.30 -1.48
N GLY A 11 8.04 8.18 -1.05
CA GLY A 11 7.59 7.39 0.10
C GLY A 11 6.56 6.30 -0.22
N GLY A 12 6.50 5.82 -1.46
CA GLY A 12 5.60 4.74 -1.88
C GLY A 12 6.01 3.33 -1.42
N LEU A 13 6.89 3.21 -0.42
CA LEU A 13 7.31 1.93 0.16
C LEU A 13 6.98 1.90 1.65
N ALA A 14 6.41 0.79 2.11
CA ALA A 14 6.03 0.62 3.52
C ALA A 14 7.21 0.69 4.50
N ASN A 15 8.44 0.45 4.03
CA ASN A 15 9.64 0.40 4.85
C ASN A 15 10.54 1.65 4.75
N GLN A 16 10.09 2.71 4.07
CA GLN A 16 10.85 3.95 3.93
C GLN A 16 9.91 5.16 3.98
N LEU A 17 10.38 6.24 4.58
CA LEU A 17 9.79 7.56 4.42
C LEU A 17 10.24 8.18 3.08
N ALA A 18 9.70 9.34 2.73
CA ALA A 18 10.10 10.10 1.55
C ALA A 18 11.62 10.40 1.55
N VAL A 19 12.17 10.53 0.34
CA VAL A 19 13.61 10.76 0.09
C VAL A 19 14.48 9.62 0.62
N HIS A 20 13.98 8.38 0.51
CA HIS A 20 14.67 7.16 0.93
C HIS A 20 15.08 7.13 2.41
N ARG A 21 14.36 7.87 3.26
CA ARG A 21 14.66 7.95 4.69
C ARG A 21 14.14 6.73 5.45
N GLY A 22 14.83 6.40 6.52
CA GLY A 22 14.40 5.36 7.46
C GLY A 22 13.40 5.90 8.49
N PHE A 23 13.17 5.10 9.53
CA PHE A 23 12.35 5.46 10.70
C PHE A 23 13.22 5.75 11.93
N ASP A 24 14.47 6.17 11.74
CA ASP A 24 15.29 6.71 12.83
C ASP A 24 14.76 8.09 13.27
N GLN A 25 15.12 8.52 14.48
CA GLN A 25 14.57 9.75 15.08
C GLN A 25 14.87 11.00 14.26
N GLU A 26 16.04 11.09 13.63
CA GLU A 26 16.43 12.22 12.80
C GLU A 26 15.56 12.29 11.53
N SER A 27 15.41 11.16 10.84
CA SER A 27 14.56 11.04 9.66
C SER A 27 13.10 11.38 9.94
N ILE A 28 12.54 10.85 11.04
CA ILE A 28 11.16 11.13 11.45
C ILE A 28 10.99 12.63 11.71
N LYS A 29 11.89 13.24 12.49
CA LYS A 29 11.84 14.66 12.82
C LYS A 29 11.84 15.53 11.56
N LEU A 30 12.75 15.28 10.62
CA LEU A 30 12.86 16.05 9.38
C LEU A 30 11.60 15.95 8.51
N VAL A 31 11.04 14.74 8.38
CA VAL A 31 9.83 14.53 7.57
C VAL A 31 8.61 15.15 8.24
N SER A 32 8.48 15.03 9.56
CA SER A 32 7.43 15.67 10.35
C SER A 32 7.46 17.20 10.25
N GLU A 33 8.65 17.82 10.38
CA GLU A 33 8.84 19.26 10.21
C GLU A 33 8.46 19.72 8.80
N PHE A 34 8.91 19.01 7.76
CA PHE A 34 8.57 19.33 6.38
C PHE A 34 7.06 19.20 6.09
N ARG A 35 6.41 18.17 6.64
CA ARG A 35 4.97 17.92 6.49
C ARG A 35 4.09 18.72 7.44
N GLN A 36 4.69 19.44 8.39
CA GLN A 36 3.98 20.19 9.43
C GLN A 36 3.00 19.30 10.21
N THR A 37 3.46 18.11 10.62
CA THR A 37 2.65 17.14 11.38
C THR A 37 3.39 16.64 12.61
N ASP A 38 2.68 16.57 13.73
CA ASP A 38 3.15 15.90 14.95
C ASP A 38 2.79 14.40 14.97
N ASN A 39 2.04 13.93 13.97
CA ASN A 39 1.57 12.56 13.86
C ASN A 39 2.09 11.92 12.57
N LEU A 40 3.24 11.27 12.66
CA LEU A 40 3.88 10.51 11.58
C LEU A 40 4.09 9.06 12.04
N ALA A 41 4.02 8.11 11.12
CA ALA A 41 4.40 6.74 11.40
C ALA A 41 5.86 6.66 11.86
N THR A 42 6.09 5.97 12.99
CA THR A 42 7.43 5.80 13.60
C THR A 42 8.02 4.42 13.34
N THR A 43 7.28 3.53 12.67
CA THR A 43 7.71 2.19 12.29
C THR A 43 7.30 1.84 10.87
N PRO A 44 8.01 0.94 10.19
CA PRO A 44 7.59 0.38 8.91
C PRO A 44 6.17 -0.19 8.93
N GLY A 45 5.46 -0.06 7.81
CA GLY A 45 4.22 -0.78 7.53
C GLY A 45 4.46 -2.19 6.98
N LEU A 46 3.37 -2.90 6.71
CA LEU A 46 3.41 -4.24 6.12
C LEU A 46 3.78 -4.19 4.64
N LYS A 47 4.60 -5.13 4.18
CA LYS A 47 4.88 -5.31 2.74
C LYS A 47 3.70 -6.01 2.08
N ALA A 48 3.67 -6.02 0.74
CA ALA A 48 2.52 -6.48 -0.03
C ALA A 48 1.95 -7.86 0.41
N VAL A 49 2.81 -8.87 0.59
CA VAL A 49 2.35 -10.21 1.02
C VAL A 49 1.75 -10.17 2.44
N GLU A 50 2.49 -9.62 3.40
CA GLU A 50 2.06 -9.48 4.80
C GLU A 50 0.79 -8.63 4.93
N MET A 51 0.64 -7.61 4.08
CA MET A 51 -0.54 -6.76 4.00
C MET A 51 -1.76 -7.55 3.55
N PHE A 52 -1.67 -8.38 2.50
CA PHE A 52 -2.79 -9.23 2.09
C PHE A 52 -3.10 -10.33 3.11
N GLU A 53 -2.11 -10.82 3.85
CA GLU A 53 -2.33 -11.72 5.01
C GLU A 53 -3.08 -11.02 6.13
N ALA A 54 -2.74 -9.77 6.43
CA ALA A 54 -3.47 -8.95 7.40
C ALA A 54 -4.91 -8.65 6.95
N VAL A 55 -5.14 -8.43 5.65
CA VAL A 55 -6.50 -8.32 5.09
C VAL A 55 -7.27 -9.63 5.28
N GLU A 56 -6.67 -10.78 4.93
CA GLU A 56 -7.32 -12.09 5.06
C GLU A 56 -7.67 -12.44 6.51
N ARG A 57 -6.81 -12.05 7.48
CA ARG A 57 -7.05 -12.21 8.91
C ARG A 57 -8.09 -11.22 9.48
N GLY A 58 -8.37 -10.13 8.78
CA GLY A 58 -9.26 -9.06 9.23
C GLY A 58 -8.60 -7.95 10.03
N ASP A 59 -7.26 -7.93 10.13
CA ASP A 59 -6.50 -6.87 10.79
C ASP A 59 -6.55 -5.56 9.99
N ILE A 60 -6.66 -5.65 8.65
CA ILE A 60 -6.89 -4.52 7.74
C ILE A 60 -8.32 -4.59 7.22
N GLN A 61 -9.12 -3.59 7.56
CA GLN A 61 -10.54 -3.52 7.16
C GLN A 61 -10.80 -2.70 5.90
N VAL A 62 -9.82 -1.89 5.47
CA VAL A 62 -9.91 -1.04 4.28
C VAL A 62 -8.62 -1.18 3.50
N ILE A 63 -8.72 -1.45 2.21
CA ILE A 63 -7.58 -1.46 1.30
C ILE A 63 -7.86 -0.56 0.09
N TRP A 64 -6.90 0.29 -0.26
CA TRP A 64 -6.96 1.13 -1.44
C TRP A 64 -5.86 0.75 -2.43
N ILE A 65 -6.28 0.29 -3.60
CA ILE A 65 -5.40 -0.21 -4.65
C ILE A 65 -5.40 0.81 -5.79
N MET A 66 -4.22 1.39 -6.05
CA MET A 66 -4.07 2.48 -7.01
C MET A 66 -3.17 2.05 -8.17
N ALA A 67 -3.70 2.09 -9.39
CA ALA A 67 -2.99 1.86 -10.66
C ALA A 67 -2.11 0.58 -10.67
N THR A 68 -2.59 -0.48 -10.03
CA THR A 68 -1.93 -1.79 -9.98
C THR A 68 -2.97 -2.91 -9.90
N ASN A 69 -2.63 -4.08 -10.42
CA ASN A 69 -3.52 -5.22 -10.50
C ASN A 69 -2.91 -6.44 -9.76
N PRO A 70 -3.04 -6.53 -8.43
CA PRO A 70 -2.45 -7.58 -7.63
C PRO A 70 -3.12 -8.95 -7.86
N VAL A 71 -4.35 -8.99 -8.38
CA VAL A 71 -5.02 -10.26 -8.74
C VAL A 71 -4.45 -10.90 -10.00
N VAL A 72 -3.58 -10.19 -10.73
CA VAL A 72 -2.78 -10.70 -11.85
C VAL A 72 -1.30 -10.79 -11.50
N SER A 73 -0.73 -9.76 -10.86
CA SER A 73 0.72 -9.63 -10.69
C SER A 73 1.31 -10.33 -9.46
N MET A 74 0.50 -10.69 -8.47
CA MET A 74 0.99 -11.39 -7.28
C MET A 74 1.18 -12.89 -7.54
N PRO A 75 2.24 -13.52 -6.97
CA PRO A 75 2.53 -14.94 -7.17
C PRO A 75 1.38 -15.87 -6.79
N ASP A 76 0.77 -15.67 -5.61
CA ASP A 76 -0.44 -16.36 -5.19
C ASP A 76 -1.67 -15.47 -5.40
N ASN A 77 -2.09 -15.35 -6.66
CA ASN A 77 -3.27 -14.56 -7.00
C ASN A 77 -4.55 -15.12 -6.37
N SER A 78 -4.62 -16.42 -6.10
CA SER A 78 -5.81 -17.06 -5.56
C SER A 78 -6.01 -16.64 -4.10
N PHE A 79 -4.92 -16.53 -3.35
CA PHE A 79 -4.91 -15.94 -2.03
C PHE A 79 -5.35 -14.48 -2.04
N VAL A 80 -4.77 -13.64 -2.90
CA VAL A 80 -5.15 -12.21 -3.00
C VAL A 80 -6.65 -12.07 -3.28
N LYS A 81 -7.19 -12.85 -4.21
CA LYS A 81 -8.63 -12.85 -4.53
C LYS A 81 -9.52 -13.26 -3.34
N ARG A 82 -9.06 -14.16 -2.46
CA ARG A 82 -9.79 -14.51 -1.23
C ARG A 82 -9.74 -13.38 -0.21
N ALA A 83 -8.57 -12.78 -0.02
CA ALA A 83 -8.38 -11.66 0.90
C ALA A 83 -9.28 -10.47 0.53
N LEU A 84 -9.29 -10.09 -0.74
CA LEU A 84 -10.12 -8.99 -1.23
C LEU A 84 -11.62 -9.25 -1.01
N LYS A 85 -12.10 -10.48 -1.25
CA LYS A 85 -13.51 -10.84 -1.00
C LYS A 85 -13.92 -10.79 0.48
N LYS A 86 -12.95 -10.88 1.40
CA LYS A 86 -13.18 -10.77 2.85
C LYS A 86 -13.02 -9.36 3.37
N CYS A 87 -12.32 -8.50 2.63
CA CYS A 87 -12.06 -7.14 3.05
C CYS A 87 -13.38 -6.35 3.11
N PRO A 88 -13.70 -5.68 4.23
CA PRO A 88 -14.92 -4.90 4.35
C PRO A 88 -15.04 -3.72 3.36
N LEU A 89 -13.92 -3.16 2.91
CA LEU A 89 -13.91 -2.09 1.91
C LEU A 89 -12.66 -2.16 1.02
N VAL A 90 -12.88 -2.29 -0.27
CA VAL A 90 -11.86 -2.31 -1.33
C VAL A 90 -12.10 -1.14 -2.26
N ILE A 91 -11.19 -0.17 -2.23
CA ILE A 91 -11.21 0.98 -3.15
C ILE A 91 -10.22 0.69 -4.28
N VAL A 92 -10.66 0.89 -5.53
CA VAL A 92 -9.79 0.80 -6.71
C VAL A 92 -9.75 2.14 -7.43
N SER A 93 -8.55 2.68 -7.62
CA SER A 93 -8.31 3.83 -8.48
C SER A 93 -7.48 3.40 -9.68
N ASP A 94 -8.15 3.16 -10.79
CA ASP A 94 -7.55 2.70 -12.03
C ASP A 94 -8.06 3.56 -13.21
N VAL A 95 -7.36 3.53 -14.33
CA VAL A 95 -7.72 4.32 -15.53
C VAL A 95 -8.80 3.65 -16.38
N THR A 96 -9.12 2.40 -16.09
CA THR A 96 -10.14 1.60 -16.77
C THR A 96 -10.93 0.76 -15.78
N SER A 97 -12.22 0.59 -16.03
CA SER A 97 -13.10 -0.34 -15.30
C SER A 97 -12.88 -1.80 -15.67
N ASP A 98 -12.17 -2.07 -16.77
CA ASP A 98 -12.04 -3.42 -17.33
C ASP A 98 -10.88 -4.21 -16.70
N SER A 99 -10.20 -3.67 -15.69
CA SER A 99 -9.11 -4.36 -15.01
C SER A 99 -9.65 -5.47 -14.10
N ASP A 100 -8.92 -6.59 -13.98
CA ASP A 100 -9.34 -7.70 -13.13
C ASP A 100 -9.52 -7.28 -11.65
N ILE A 101 -8.77 -6.26 -11.22
CA ILE A 101 -8.87 -5.74 -9.86
C ILE A 101 -10.16 -4.94 -9.63
N ALA A 102 -10.69 -4.28 -10.66
CA ALA A 102 -11.93 -3.51 -10.56
C ALA A 102 -13.14 -4.40 -10.21
N GLN A 103 -13.09 -5.70 -10.51
CA GLN A 103 -14.13 -6.67 -10.13
C GLN A 103 -14.24 -6.88 -8.60
N TYR A 104 -13.27 -6.39 -7.84
CA TYR A 104 -13.22 -6.52 -6.39
C TYR A 104 -13.47 -5.20 -5.66
N ALA A 105 -13.71 -4.10 -6.39
CA ALA A 105 -13.98 -2.80 -5.80
C ALA A 105 -15.42 -2.70 -5.26
N ASP A 106 -15.60 -1.89 -4.22
CA ASP A 106 -16.91 -1.47 -3.68
C ASP A 106 -17.40 -0.13 -4.28
#